data_AF-A0A537J444-F1
#
_entry.id   AF-A0A537J444-F1
#
_cell.length_a   1.000
_cell.length_b   1.000
_cell.length_c   1.000
_cell.angle_alpha   90.00
_cell.angle_beta   90.00
_cell.angle_gamma   90.00
#
_symmetry.space_group_name_H-M   'P 1'
#
loop_
_entity.id
_entity.type
_entity.pdbx_description
1 polymer ?
#
loop_
_entity_poly.entity_id
_entity_poly.type
_entity_poly.pdbx_seq_one_letter_code
_entity_poly.pdbx_strand_id
1 'polypeptide(L)'
;PTYPNPGAYQTALKGVKDAFVTVFAPDGTTLLYSTYLGGIGGRTYGHSIAVDSSADAYVTGETTSLTFPTTQGAYQTANKGVYDVFVSKIAPNGGGSADLLYSTYLGGTLADHGYGIAVDGSGNAYVTGYTASPDFPTMHGFQGYQGLPTFDDAFVAEIASQGNGAADLVYSSYLGGSMSDYGTGIALDGSGNAYVTGGTYSDDFPTTPDAFQVTSPGFGLGFENGFVAKISQTQPPCNSPCNPTDPPGVGGSGGAPPADPPALPPAPSLPSVP
;
A
#
# COMPACT_ATOMS: atom_id res chain seq x y z
N PRO A 1 -10.66 12.17 -33.51
CA PRO A 1 -11.58 11.75 -32.42
C PRO A 1 -11.35 12.63 -31.19
N THR A 2 -12.42 13.15 -30.58
CA THR A 2 -12.35 13.85 -29.29
C THR A 2 -12.30 12.80 -28.19
N TYR A 3 -11.21 12.75 -27.44
CA TYR A 3 -11.04 11.85 -26.31
C TYR A 3 -11.16 12.61 -25.00
N PRO A 4 -11.63 11.96 -23.93
CA PRO A 4 -12.12 10.57 -23.82
C PRO A 4 -13.44 10.28 -24.58
N ASN A 5 -13.73 8.98 -24.83
CA ASN A 5 -14.88 8.53 -25.64
C ASN A 5 -16.23 8.94 -25.01
N PRO A 6 -17.24 9.36 -25.80
CA PRO A 6 -18.61 9.50 -25.31
C PRO A 6 -19.11 8.14 -24.80
N GLY A 7 -19.20 7.98 -23.48
CA GLY A 7 -19.54 6.70 -22.83
C GLY A 7 -18.45 6.12 -21.94
N ALA A 8 -17.31 6.78 -21.77
CA ALA A 8 -16.35 6.45 -20.71
C ALA A 8 -16.83 6.92 -19.33
N TYR A 9 -16.30 6.32 -18.26
CA TYR A 9 -16.61 6.67 -16.86
C TYR A 9 -16.62 8.17 -16.57
N GLN A 10 -15.53 8.85 -16.90
CA GLN A 10 -15.36 10.28 -16.68
C GLN A 10 -14.77 10.92 -17.94
N THR A 11 -15.58 11.79 -18.57
CA THR A 11 -15.27 12.36 -19.87
C THR A 11 -14.56 13.72 -19.84
N ALA A 12 -14.35 14.29 -18.65
CA ALA A 12 -13.64 15.55 -18.46
C ALA A 12 -12.88 15.52 -17.12
N LEU A 13 -11.85 16.35 -16.99
CA LEU A 13 -11.17 16.54 -15.71
C LEU A 13 -12.17 17.08 -14.67
N LYS A 14 -12.15 16.49 -13.47
CA LYS A 14 -12.84 17.00 -12.28
C LYS A 14 -11.86 17.69 -11.34
N GLY A 15 -10.64 17.19 -11.26
CA GLY A 15 -9.57 17.76 -10.45
C GLY A 15 -8.73 18.80 -11.20
N VAL A 16 -7.73 19.33 -10.48
CA VAL A 16 -6.63 20.09 -11.09
C VAL A 16 -5.69 19.15 -11.85
N LYS A 17 -5.65 17.87 -11.43
CA LYS A 17 -4.99 16.77 -12.12
C LYS A 17 -5.78 15.50 -11.83
N ASP A 18 -6.10 14.73 -12.86
CA ASP A 18 -6.72 13.41 -12.73
C ASP A 18 -5.79 12.35 -13.30
N ALA A 19 -5.85 11.15 -12.77
CA ALA A 19 -5.30 9.98 -13.43
C ALA A 19 -6.11 9.69 -14.70
N PHE A 20 -5.60 8.82 -15.57
CA PHE A 20 -6.34 8.35 -16.73
C PHE A 20 -6.06 6.88 -16.99
N VAL A 21 -7.01 6.22 -17.63
CA VAL A 21 -6.84 4.87 -18.18
C VAL A 21 -7.14 4.95 -19.66
N THR A 22 -6.24 4.40 -20.47
CA THR A 22 -6.38 4.36 -21.93
C THR A 22 -6.08 2.96 -22.43
N VAL A 23 -6.92 2.45 -23.33
CA VAL A 23 -6.75 1.16 -24.01
C VAL A 23 -6.51 1.44 -25.49
N PHE A 24 -5.46 0.83 -26.03
CA PHE A 24 -5.14 0.85 -27.46
C PHE A 24 -5.43 -0.51 -28.09
N ALA A 25 -5.70 -0.52 -29.39
CA ALA A 25 -5.63 -1.74 -30.18
C ALA A 25 -4.20 -2.33 -30.08
N PRO A 26 -4.03 -3.67 -30.16
CA PRO A 26 -2.72 -4.30 -30.02
C PRO A 26 -1.68 -3.82 -31.06
N ASP A 27 -2.12 -3.31 -32.20
CA ASP A 27 -1.26 -2.72 -33.22
C ASP A 27 -0.84 -1.27 -32.91
N GLY A 28 -1.34 -0.69 -31.82
CA GLY A 28 -1.08 0.68 -31.38
C GLY A 28 -1.75 1.77 -32.22
N THR A 29 -2.57 1.41 -33.22
CA THR A 29 -3.06 2.37 -34.21
C THR A 29 -4.35 3.08 -33.79
N THR A 30 -5.11 2.45 -32.89
CA THR A 30 -6.46 2.88 -32.51
C THR A 30 -6.58 2.99 -31.01
N LEU A 31 -7.10 4.10 -30.51
CA LEU A 31 -7.50 4.23 -29.12
C LEU A 31 -8.93 3.69 -28.97
N LEU A 32 -9.07 2.61 -28.21
CA LEU A 32 -10.31 1.85 -28.01
C LEU A 32 -11.14 2.40 -26.85
N TYR A 33 -10.48 2.79 -25.76
CA TYR A 33 -11.10 3.35 -24.57
C TYR A 33 -10.20 4.40 -23.94
N SER A 34 -10.79 5.46 -23.38
CA SER A 34 -10.06 6.36 -22.49
C SER A 34 -11.03 6.98 -21.50
N THR A 35 -10.61 7.09 -20.24
CA THR A 35 -11.33 7.82 -19.19
C THR A 35 -10.36 8.61 -18.33
N TYR A 36 -10.82 9.71 -17.74
CA TYR A 36 -10.17 10.29 -16.57
C TYR A 36 -10.59 9.52 -15.30
N LEU A 37 -9.84 9.72 -14.22
CA LEU A 37 -10.14 9.19 -12.90
C LEU A 37 -9.63 10.19 -11.85
N GLY A 38 -10.57 10.90 -11.21
CA GLY A 38 -10.26 11.86 -10.17
C GLY A 38 -11.49 12.50 -9.56
N GLY A 39 -11.27 13.30 -8.52
CA GLY A 39 -12.32 14.02 -7.80
C GLY A 39 -12.18 15.53 -7.90
N ILE A 40 -13.24 16.25 -7.53
CA ILE A 40 -13.35 17.70 -7.67
C ILE A 40 -12.22 18.40 -6.94
N GLY A 41 -11.50 19.28 -7.64
CA GLY A 41 -10.44 20.15 -7.08
C GLY A 41 -9.18 19.43 -6.58
N GLY A 42 -9.13 18.10 -6.61
CA GLY A 42 -7.99 17.32 -6.15
C GLY A 42 -6.87 17.18 -7.17
N ARG A 43 -5.76 16.60 -6.74
CA ARG A 43 -4.69 16.09 -7.61
C ARG A 43 -4.65 14.58 -7.46
N THR A 44 -4.79 13.86 -8.55
CA THR A 44 -4.71 12.39 -8.62
C THR A 44 -3.58 12.02 -9.57
N TYR A 45 -2.69 11.15 -9.13
CA TYR A 45 -1.56 10.63 -9.89
C TYR A 45 -1.75 9.12 -10.04
N GLY A 46 -1.91 8.62 -11.26
CA GLY A 46 -1.89 7.18 -11.52
C GLY A 46 -0.46 6.71 -11.77
N HIS A 47 0.05 5.79 -10.96
CA HIS A 47 1.44 5.34 -11.03
C HIS A 47 1.60 3.96 -11.63
N SER A 48 0.62 3.08 -11.46
CA SER A 48 0.70 1.71 -11.98
C SER A 48 -0.66 1.14 -12.35
N ILE A 49 -0.63 0.17 -13.26
CA ILE A 49 -1.80 -0.51 -13.81
C ILE A 49 -1.49 -2.01 -14.01
N ALA A 50 -2.43 -2.86 -13.62
CA ALA A 50 -2.45 -4.28 -13.95
C ALA A 50 -3.76 -4.62 -14.66
N VAL A 51 -3.81 -5.75 -15.38
CA VAL A 51 -4.99 -6.17 -16.14
C VAL A 51 -5.26 -7.64 -15.84
N ASP A 52 -6.52 -7.98 -15.53
CA ASP A 52 -6.93 -9.35 -15.28
C ASP A 52 -7.33 -10.10 -16.58
N SER A 53 -7.67 -11.38 -16.45
CA SER A 53 -8.09 -12.20 -17.61
C SER A 53 -9.43 -11.77 -18.24
N SER A 54 -10.22 -10.95 -17.54
CA SER A 54 -11.46 -10.35 -18.05
C SER A 54 -11.20 -9.04 -18.80
N ALA A 55 -9.94 -8.62 -18.89
CA ALA A 55 -9.50 -7.32 -19.40
C ALA A 55 -9.96 -6.13 -18.55
N ASP A 56 -10.27 -6.36 -17.27
CA ASP A 56 -10.50 -5.27 -16.32
C ASP A 56 -9.14 -4.70 -15.87
N ALA A 57 -9.05 -3.38 -15.85
CA ALA A 57 -7.87 -2.64 -15.42
C ALA A 57 -7.90 -2.35 -13.92
N TYR A 58 -6.82 -2.67 -13.23
CA TYR A 58 -6.59 -2.34 -11.83
C TYR A 58 -5.56 -1.23 -11.77
N VAL A 59 -5.91 -0.09 -11.20
CA VAL A 59 -5.06 1.11 -11.19
C VAL A 59 -4.80 1.53 -9.75
N THR A 60 -3.55 1.88 -9.47
CA THR A 60 -3.15 2.47 -8.20
C THR A 60 -2.42 3.79 -8.41
N GLY A 61 -2.37 4.56 -7.34
CA GLY A 61 -1.68 5.84 -7.29
C GLY A 61 -1.97 6.57 -6.00
N GLU A 62 -1.80 7.88 -5.99
CA GLU A 62 -2.24 8.72 -4.86
C GLU A 62 -3.22 9.82 -5.29
N THR A 63 -4.01 10.29 -4.33
CA THR A 63 -4.88 11.43 -4.54
C THR A 63 -5.00 12.33 -3.30
N THR A 64 -5.08 13.64 -3.51
CA THR A 64 -5.46 14.62 -2.48
C THR A 64 -6.97 14.85 -2.45
N SER A 65 -7.75 14.21 -3.32
CA SER A 65 -9.16 14.55 -3.45
C SER A 65 -9.97 13.96 -2.30
N LEU A 66 -10.82 14.79 -1.68
CA LEU A 66 -11.86 14.34 -0.74
C LEU A 66 -13.09 13.79 -1.45
N THR A 67 -13.15 13.90 -2.77
CA THR A 67 -14.28 13.49 -3.61
C THR A 67 -13.84 12.58 -4.74
N PHE A 68 -12.69 11.89 -4.57
CA PHE A 68 -12.29 10.81 -5.47
C PHE A 68 -13.42 9.77 -5.53
N PRO A 69 -13.77 9.25 -6.71
CA PRO A 69 -14.86 8.30 -6.84
C PRO A 69 -14.54 7.00 -6.08
N THR A 70 -15.41 6.65 -5.13
CA THR A 70 -15.41 5.36 -4.44
C THR A 70 -16.69 4.59 -4.76
N THR A 71 -16.64 3.26 -4.66
CA THR A 71 -17.80 2.40 -4.89
C THR A 71 -18.52 2.09 -3.58
N GLN A 72 -19.79 1.70 -3.68
CA GLN A 72 -20.51 1.14 -2.54
C GLN A 72 -19.76 -0.09 -2.01
N GLY A 73 -19.58 -0.17 -0.69
CA GLY A 73 -18.85 -1.28 -0.07
C GLY A 73 -17.34 -1.22 -0.25
N ALA A 74 -16.77 -0.11 -0.70
CA ALA A 74 -15.32 0.09 -0.68
C ALA A 74 -14.76 0.00 0.75
N TYR A 75 -13.52 -0.48 0.86
CA TYR A 75 -12.80 -0.58 2.14
C TYR A 75 -12.75 0.77 2.89
N GLN A 76 -12.33 1.83 2.20
CA GLN A 76 -12.24 3.19 2.71
C GLN A 76 -12.85 4.16 1.71
N THR A 77 -13.86 4.92 2.15
CA THR A 77 -14.66 5.80 1.29
C THR A 77 -14.27 7.28 1.36
N ALA A 78 -13.34 7.64 2.23
CA ALA A 78 -12.88 9.00 2.41
C ALA A 78 -11.36 9.05 2.58
N ASN A 79 -10.75 10.07 2.00
CA ASN A 79 -9.35 10.40 2.22
C ASN A 79 -9.14 10.82 3.69
N LYS A 80 -8.14 10.25 4.35
CA LYS A 80 -7.79 10.55 5.75
C LYS A 80 -6.54 11.41 5.88
N GLY A 81 -5.67 11.38 4.88
CA GLY A 81 -4.39 12.05 4.86
C GLY A 81 -4.31 13.28 3.97
N VAL A 82 -3.08 13.68 3.64
CA VAL A 82 -2.80 14.71 2.63
C VAL A 82 -2.85 14.09 1.24
N TYR A 83 -2.30 12.88 1.13
CA TYR A 83 -2.40 11.98 0.00
C TYR A 83 -2.78 10.62 0.56
N ASP A 84 -3.82 10.01 0.02
CA ASP A 84 -4.12 8.61 0.27
C ASP A 84 -3.90 7.83 -1.03
N VAL A 85 -3.51 6.57 -0.90
CA VAL A 85 -3.49 5.64 -2.02
C VAL A 85 -4.92 5.47 -2.52
N PHE A 86 -5.10 5.35 -3.83
CA PHE A 86 -6.36 4.83 -4.38
C PHE A 86 -6.12 3.50 -5.08
N VAL A 87 -7.12 2.63 -5.03
CA VAL A 87 -7.13 1.37 -5.78
C VAL A 87 -8.46 1.27 -6.50
N SER A 88 -8.42 1.25 -7.82
CA SER A 88 -9.62 1.23 -8.68
C SER A 88 -9.57 0.08 -9.68
N LYS A 89 -10.68 -0.67 -9.78
CA LYS A 89 -10.94 -1.66 -10.82
C LYS A 89 -11.90 -1.07 -11.86
N ILE A 90 -11.48 -1.03 -13.12
CA ILE A 90 -12.22 -0.45 -14.24
C ILE A 90 -12.44 -1.50 -15.33
N ALA A 91 -13.69 -1.70 -15.72
CA ALA A 91 -14.09 -2.45 -16.90
C ALA A 91 -14.24 -1.49 -18.10
N PRO A 92 -13.28 -1.44 -19.04
CA PRO A 92 -13.26 -0.46 -20.15
C PRO A 92 -14.35 -0.66 -21.23
N ASN A 93 -15.37 -1.47 -20.93
CA ASN A 93 -16.51 -1.83 -21.77
C ASN A 93 -17.86 -1.76 -21.03
N GLY A 94 -17.90 -1.29 -19.78
CA GLY A 94 -19.11 -1.25 -18.96
C GLY A 94 -20.15 -0.22 -19.42
N GLY A 95 -19.70 0.92 -19.96
CA GLY A 95 -20.52 2.06 -20.37
C GLY A 95 -20.79 3.05 -19.23
N GLY A 96 -20.00 4.12 -19.17
CA GLY A 96 -20.19 5.23 -18.25
C GLY A 96 -19.92 4.82 -16.80
N SER A 97 -20.86 5.06 -15.90
CA SER A 97 -20.68 4.73 -14.47
C SER A 97 -20.47 3.24 -14.20
N ALA A 98 -20.92 2.36 -15.11
CA ALA A 98 -20.73 0.92 -14.99
C ALA A 98 -19.28 0.47 -15.26
N ASP A 99 -18.43 1.36 -15.78
CA ASP A 99 -17.01 1.07 -15.96
C ASP A 99 -16.27 0.93 -14.62
N LEU A 100 -16.65 1.67 -13.57
CA LEU A 100 -15.93 1.63 -12.28
C LEU A 100 -16.51 0.52 -11.39
N LEU A 101 -15.89 -0.65 -11.42
CA LEU A 101 -16.35 -1.85 -10.70
C LEU A 101 -16.06 -1.81 -9.21
N TYR A 102 -14.88 -1.31 -8.84
CA TYR A 102 -14.45 -1.14 -7.45
C TYR A 102 -13.56 0.09 -7.35
N SER A 103 -13.67 0.85 -6.27
CA SER A 103 -12.76 1.97 -6.02
C SER A 103 -12.73 2.34 -4.54
N THR A 104 -11.54 2.37 -3.96
CA THR A 104 -11.32 2.65 -2.55
C THR A 104 -10.12 3.59 -2.39
N TYR A 105 -10.08 4.30 -1.26
CA TYR A 105 -8.82 4.80 -0.72
C TYR A 105 -8.11 3.68 0.07
N LEU A 106 -6.84 3.88 0.38
CA LEU A 106 -6.07 3.12 1.35
C LEU A 106 -5.05 4.07 1.97
N GLY A 107 -5.24 4.44 3.23
CA GLY A 107 -4.34 5.38 3.90
C GLY A 107 -4.70 5.68 5.35
N GLY A 108 -3.75 6.34 6.02
CA GLY A 108 -3.85 6.84 7.39
C GLY A 108 -3.91 8.37 7.44
N THR A 109 -3.39 8.95 8.51
CA THR A 109 -3.50 10.39 8.78
C THR A 109 -2.47 11.27 8.06
N LEU A 110 -1.42 10.69 7.49
CA LEU A 110 -0.32 11.43 6.83
C LEU A 110 -0.35 11.24 5.31
N ALA A 111 0.80 11.08 4.65
CA ALA A 111 0.88 10.95 3.21
C ALA A 111 1.22 9.51 2.84
N ASP A 112 0.40 8.92 1.98
CA ASP A 112 0.50 7.54 1.55
C ASP A 112 0.47 7.48 0.02
N HIS A 113 1.38 6.70 -0.55
CA HIS A 113 1.66 6.70 -1.98
C HIS A 113 1.70 5.28 -2.54
N GLY A 114 0.86 4.96 -3.51
CA GLY A 114 0.83 3.64 -4.15
C GLY A 114 1.58 3.65 -5.48
N TYR A 115 2.64 2.86 -5.60
CA TYR A 115 3.52 2.84 -6.79
C TYR A 115 3.43 1.58 -7.62
N GLY A 116 3.06 0.45 -7.02
CA GLY A 116 2.96 -0.82 -7.74
C GLY A 116 1.62 -1.49 -7.48
N ILE A 117 1.03 -2.09 -8.52
CA ILE A 117 -0.14 -2.95 -8.41
C ILE A 117 0.06 -4.22 -9.24
N ALA A 118 -0.36 -5.36 -8.70
CA ALA A 118 -0.50 -6.62 -9.40
C ALA A 118 -1.88 -7.22 -9.08
N VAL A 119 -2.34 -8.17 -9.90
CA VAL A 119 -3.64 -8.83 -9.72
C VAL A 119 -3.47 -10.34 -9.83
N ASP A 120 -4.13 -11.09 -8.95
CA ASP A 120 -4.11 -12.56 -8.98
C ASP A 120 -5.25 -13.14 -9.84
N GLY A 121 -5.25 -14.47 -9.99
CA GLY A 121 -6.28 -15.19 -10.75
C GLY A 121 -7.68 -15.17 -10.10
N SER A 122 -7.79 -14.75 -8.84
CA SER A 122 -9.05 -14.54 -8.13
C SER A 122 -9.57 -13.11 -8.25
N GLY A 123 -8.78 -12.20 -8.83
CA GLY A 123 -9.10 -10.79 -8.98
C GLY A 123 -8.78 -9.94 -7.75
N ASN A 124 -7.96 -10.42 -6.82
CA ASN A 124 -7.47 -9.61 -5.71
C ASN A 124 -6.33 -8.71 -6.19
N ALA A 125 -6.36 -7.46 -5.75
CA ALA A 125 -5.36 -6.45 -6.07
C ALA A 125 -4.27 -6.42 -4.99
N TYR A 126 -3.02 -6.57 -5.39
CA TYR A 126 -1.85 -6.48 -4.53
C TYR A 126 -1.15 -5.17 -4.79
N VAL A 127 -1.02 -4.32 -3.78
CA VAL A 127 -0.53 -2.95 -3.91
C VAL A 127 0.68 -2.75 -3.02
N THR A 128 1.68 -2.06 -3.55
CA THR A 128 2.84 -1.60 -2.78
C THR A 128 3.12 -0.13 -3.03
N GLY A 129 3.89 0.44 -2.14
CA GLY A 129 4.17 1.86 -2.09
C GLY A 129 4.91 2.21 -0.81
N TYR A 130 4.71 3.42 -0.31
CA TYR A 130 5.15 3.82 1.01
C TYR A 130 4.11 4.67 1.74
N THR A 131 4.21 4.69 3.05
CA THR A 131 3.31 5.39 3.97
C THR A 131 4.13 6.14 5.00
N ALA A 132 3.83 7.43 5.15
CA ALA A 132 4.29 8.20 6.30
C ALA A 132 3.41 7.97 7.52
N SER A 133 2.20 7.42 7.33
CA SER A 133 1.16 7.32 8.36
C SER A 133 1.49 6.21 9.38
N PRO A 134 1.57 6.53 10.70
CA PRO A 134 1.69 5.51 11.75
C PRO A 134 0.40 4.69 11.96
N ASP A 135 -0.73 5.23 11.50
CA ASP A 135 -2.04 4.61 11.53
C ASP A 135 -2.49 4.10 10.14
N PHE A 136 -1.53 3.81 9.25
CA PHE A 136 -1.82 3.13 7.99
C PHE A 136 -2.60 1.83 8.26
N PRO A 137 -3.63 1.51 7.44
CA PRO A 137 -4.41 0.30 7.62
C PRO A 137 -3.54 -0.96 7.62
N THR A 138 -3.51 -1.67 8.74
CA THR A 138 -2.87 -2.99 8.84
C THR A 138 -3.91 -4.06 9.13
N MET A 139 -3.72 -5.24 8.54
CA MET A 139 -4.61 -6.39 8.71
C MET A 139 -3.83 -7.66 8.41
N HIS A 140 -3.74 -8.60 9.35
CA HIS A 140 -3.05 -9.89 9.15
C HIS A 140 -1.64 -9.78 8.52
N GLY A 141 -0.97 -8.64 8.71
CA GLY A 141 0.32 -8.33 8.08
C GLY A 141 1.51 -8.86 8.87
N PHE A 142 2.64 -8.99 8.19
CA PHE A 142 3.93 -9.35 8.77
C PHE A 142 4.39 -8.33 9.83
N GLN A 143 4.23 -7.04 9.53
CA GLN A 143 4.62 -5.91 10.37
C GLN A 143 3.41 -4.98 10.54
N GLY A 144 2.85 -4.97 11.76
CA GLY A 144 1.62 -4.23 12.10
C GLY A 144 1.84 -2.77 12.55
N TYR A 145 3.09 -2.33 12.64
CA TYR A 145 3.47 -0.99 13.11
C TYR A 145 4.60 -0.43 12.24
N GLN A 146 4.59 0.88 12.02
CA GLN A 146 5.67 1.60 11.35
C GLN A 146 6.95 1.54 12.19
N GLY A 147 8.12 1.40 11.55
CA GLY A 147 9.40 1.31 12.22
C GLY A 147 9.69 2.51 13.12
N LEU A 148 9.70 3.72 12.57
CA LEU A 148 9.72 4.98 13.34
C LEU A 148 8.73 6.02 12.75
N PRO A 149 7.99 6.78 13.59
CA PRO A 149 6.97 7.73 13.12
C PRO A 149 7.48 8.91 12.27
N THR A 150 8.79 9.09 12.16
CA THR A 150 9.41 10.20 11.42
C THR A 150 9.85 9.82 10.00
N PHE A 151 9.83 8.53 9.67
CA PHE A 151 10.30 8.00 8.39
C PHE A 151 9.20 7.21 7.70
N ASP A 152 9.26 7.16 6.38
CA ASP A 152 8.26 6.46 5.59
C ASP A 152 8.59 4.96 5.58
N ASP A 153 7.62 4.09 5.75
CA ASP A 153 7.84 2.65 5.55
C ASP A 153 7.21 2.23 4.22
N ALA A 154 7.83 1.24 3.56
CA ALA A 154 7.14 0.59 2.46
C ALA A 154 5.90 -0.11 3.01
N PHE A 155 4.90 -0.36 2.16
CA PHE A 155 3.77 -1.22 2.54
C PHE A 155 3.50 -2.26 1.47
N VAL A 156 2.81 -3.31 1.88
CA VAL A 156 2.22 -4.30 0.98
C VAL A 156 0.82 -4.63 1.47
N ALA A 157 -0.16 -4.46 0.59
CA ALA A 157 -1.56 -4.73 0.88
C ALA A 157 -2.19 -5.60 -0.21
N GLU A 158 -3.08 -6.50 0.19
CA GLU A 158 -3.97 -7.22 -0.71
C GLU A 158 -5.41 -6.79 -0.45
N ILE A 159 -6.11 -6.44 -1.52
CA ILE A 159 -7.49 -6.01 -1.51
C ILE A 159 -8.31 -6.95 -2.38
N ALA A 160 -9.21 -7.71 -1.76
CA ALA A 160 -10.30 -8.39 -2.44
C ALA A 160 -11.28 -7.32 -2.94
N SER A 161 -11.18 -6.93 -4.21
CA SER A 161 -11.95 -5.84 -4.80
C SER A 161 -13.41 -6.24 -5.09
N GLN A 162 -14.11 -6.78 -4.09
CA GLN A 162 -15.44 -7.37 -4.19
C GLN A 162 -16.55 -6.44 -3.66
N GLY A 163 -16.20 -5.38 -2.92
CA GLY A 163 -17.17 -4.44 -2.37
C GLY A 163 -17.81 -4.93 -1.05
N ASN A 164 -17.08 -5.70 -0.25
CA ASN A 164 -17.53 -6.24 1.04
C ASN A 164 -17.04 -5.40 2.24
N GLY A 165 -16.60 -4.16 2.01
CA GLY A 165 -16.22 -3.20 3.06
C GLY A 165 -14.89 -3.55 3.70
N ALA A 166 -14.85 -3.60 5.03
CA ALA A 166 -13.61 -3.90 5.77
C ALA A 166 -13.02 -5.27 5.40
N ALA A 167 -13.86 -6.22 5.02
CA ALA A 167 -13.44 -7.57 4.61
C ALA A 167 -12.66 -7.59 3.28
N ASP A 168 -12.70 -6.49 2.51
CA ASP A 168 -11.94 -6.38 1.29
C ASP A 168 -10.44 -6.24 1.56
N LEU A 169 -10.00 -5.73 2.71
CA LEU A 169 -8.58 -5.74 3.07
C LEU A 169 -8.19 -7.15 3.55
N VAL A 170 -7.61 -7.96 2.67
CA VAL A 170 -7.25 -9.36 2.97
C VAL A 170 -6.04 -9.41 3.89
N TYR A 171 -4.99 -8.70 3.49
CA TYR A 171 -3.88 -8.37 4.37
C TYR A 171 -3.32 -6.99 4.06
N SER A 172 -2.64 -6.38 5.02
CA SER A 172 -1.86 -5.16 4.86
C SER A 172 -0.80 -5.08 5.94
N SER A 173 0.41 -4.75 5.51
CA SER A 173 1.62 -4.74 6.33
C SER A 173 2.47 -3.54 5.97
N TYR A 174 3.11 -2.95 6.97
CA TYR A 174 4.34 -2.19 6.74
C TYR A 174 5.45 -3.15 6.28
N LEU A 175 6.51 -2.60 5.73
CA LEU A 175 7.73 -3.29 5.33
C LEU A 175 8.88 -2.29 5.43
N GLY A 176 9.55 -2.26 6.58
CA GLY A 176 10.62 -1.31 6.81
C GLY A 176 11.31 -1.47 8.16
N GLY A 177 12.38 -0.69 8.33
CA GLY A 177 13.19 -0.60 9.53
C GLY A 177 13.14 0.81 10.14
N SER A 178 14.25 1.27 10.69
CA SER A 178 14.33 2.53 11.44
C SER A 178 14.47 3.79 10.57
N MET A 179 14.61 3.68 9.25
CA MET A 179 14.74 4.79 8.30
C MET A 179 13.78 4.61 7.12
N SER A 180 13.77 5.55 6.18
CA SER A 180 12.80 5.51 5.08
C SER A 180 12.97 4.28 4.18
N ASP A 181 11.86 3.66 3.83
CA ASP A 181 11.77 2.48 2.99
C ASP A 181 10.64 2.66 1.96
N TYR A 182 10.89 2.22 0.72
CA TYR A 182 10.04 2.55 -0.42
C TYR A 182 9.74 1.33 -1.28
N GLY A 183 8.49 0.89 -1.32
CA GLY A 183 8.03 -0.11 -2.29
C GLY A 183 7.75 0.54 -3.65
N THR A 184 8.34 0.02 -4.73
CA THR A 184 8.23 0.62 -6.08
C THR A 184 7.67 -0.34 -7.13
N GLY A 185 7.74 -1.65 -6.87
CA GLY A 185 7.25 -2.67 -7.79
C GLY A 185 6.74 -3.89 -7.05
N ILE A 186 5.71 -4.52 -7.60
CA ILE A 186 5.11 -5.75 -7.08
C ILE A 186 4.79 -6.71 -8.22
N ALA A 187 5.08 -8.00 -8.02
CA ALA A 187 4.71 -9.08 -8.91
C ALA A 187 4.23 -10.29 -8.10
N LEU A 188 3.45 -11.18 -8.71
CA LEU A 188 2.91 -12.37 -8.05
C LEU A 188 3.49 -13.65 -8.67
N ASP A 189 3.73 -14.67 -7.84
CA ASP A 189 3.89 -16.05 -8.36
C ASP A 189 2.53 -16.75 -8.53
N GLY A 190 2.54 -17.93 -9.15
CA GLY A 190 1.33 -18.72 -9.39
C GLY A 190 0.63 -19.24 -8.13
N SER A 191 1.23 -19.04 -6.95
CA SER A 191 0.60 -19.35 -5.65
C SER A 191 0.06 -18.09 -4.95
N GLY A 192 0.11 -16.93 -5.60
CA GLY A 192 -0.34 -15.65 -5.02
C GLY A 192 0.64 -15.02 -4.03
N ASN A 193 1.89 -15.50 -3.94
CA ASN A 193 2.87 -14.79 -3.10
C ASN A 193 3.32 -13.51 -3.80
N ALA A 194 3.38 -12.42 -3.05
CA ALA A 194 3.86 -11.14 -3.54
C ALA A 194 5.38 -11.04 -3.48
N TYR A 195 5.98 -10.57 -4.57
CA TYR A 195 7.39 -10.19 -4.67
C TYR A 195 7.44 -8.69 -4.80
N VAL A 196 8.03 -8.02 -3.81
CA VAL A 196 8.08 -6.57 -3.73
C VAL A 196 9.53 -6.12 -3.87
N THR A 197 9.74 -5.13 -4.74
CA THR A 197 11.03 -4.48 -4.93
C THR A 197 10.98 -3.05 -4.47
N GLY A 198 12.11 -2.53 -4.01
CA GLY A 198 12.15 -1.19 -3.48
C GLY A 198 13.52 -0.72 -3.05
N GLY A 199 13.54 0.45 -2.43
CA GLY A 199 14.71 1.04 -1.80
C GLY A 199 14.56 1.02 -0.28
N THR A 200 15.65 0.82 0.44
CA THR A 200 15.71 0.91 1.90
C THR A 200 16.90 1.76 2.32
N TYR A 201 16.64 2.74 3.18
CA TYR A 201 17.70 3.46 3.89
C TYR A 201 18.04 2.77 5.22
N SER A 202 17.19 1.85 5.69
CA SER A 202 17.27 1.16 6.98
C SER A 202 18.40 0.12 7.02
N ASP A 203 19.31 0.25 7.98
CA ASP A 203 20.33 -0.78 8.26
C ASP A 203 19.73 -2.02 8.95
N ASP A 204 18.54 -1.88 9.51
CA ASP A 204 17.72 -2.90 10.17
C ASP A 204 16.49 -3.32 9.33
N PHE A 205 16.54 -3.14 8.00
CA PHE A 205 15.49 -3.62 7.12
C PHE A 205 15.21 -5.12 7.34
N PRO A 206 13.94 -5.57 7.41
CA PRO A 206 13.62 -6.97 7.65
C PRO A 206 14.21 -7.91 6.60
N THR A 207 15.00 -8.91 7.03
CA THR A 207 15.54 -9.97 6.17
C THR A 207 15.27 -11.35 6.77
N THR A 208 15.21 -12.39 5.93
CA THR A 208 15.15 -13.78 6.39
C THR A 208 16.57 -14.32 6.67
N PRO A 209 16.73 -15.33 7.54
CA PRO A 209 18.06 -15.89 7.84
C PRO A 209 18.81 -16.45 6.63
N ASP A 210 18.09 -16.83 5.58
CA ASP A 210 18.59 -17.38 4.33
C ASP A 210 18.64 -16.36 3.18
N ALA A 211 18.40 -15.08 3.46
CA ALA A 211 18.49 -14.03 2.46
C ALA A 211 19.91 -13.95 1.86
N PHE A 212 19.99 -13.59 0.58
CA PHE A 212 21.26 -13.42 -0.12
C PHE A 212 22.18 -12.41 0.58
N GLN A 213 21.58 -11.37 1.15
CA GLN A 213 22.25 -10.37 1.96
C GLN A 213 21.36 -10.05 3.17
N VAL A 214 21.89 -10.30 4.37
CA VAL A 214 21.16 -10.14 5.65
C VAL A 214 21.54 -8.87 6.42
N THR A 215 22.53 -8.13 5.95
CA THR A 215 22.99 -6.87 6.56
C THR A 215 23.21 -5.82 5.47
N SER A 216 22.69 -4.62 5.69
CA SER A 216 23.06 -3.45 4.88
C SER A 216 24.59 -3.25 4.93
N PRO A 217 25.27 -3.00 3.81
CA PRO A 217 26.69 -2.66 3.81
C PRO A 217 26.91 -1.17 4.13
N GLY A 218 25.83 -0.43 4.37
CA GLY A 218 25.86 0.99 4.72
C GLY A 218 26.59 1.19 6.04
N PHE A 219 27.62 2.02 6.03
CA PHE A 219 28.40 2.36 7.23
C PHE A 219 27.62 3.27 8.22
N GLY A 220 26.30 3.12 8.36
CA GLY A 220 25.46 3.99 9.19
C GLY A 220 25.31 5.42 8.66
N LEU A 221 25.42 5.61 7.33
CA LEU A 221 25.41 6.92 6.68
C LEU A 221 24.16 7.21 5.81
N GLY A 222 23.15 6.34 5.82
CA GLY A 222 21.90 6.56 5.08
C GLY A 222 22.05 6.48 3.56
N PHE A 223 22.76 5.45 3.06
CA PHE A 223 22.74 5.13 1.63
C PHE A 223 21.56 4.22 1.33
N GLU A 224 20.84 4.50 0.23
CA GLU A 224 19.76 3.65 -0.25
C GLU A 224 20.31 2.32 -0.79
N ASN A 225 19.77 1.21 -0.31
CA ASN A 225 20.00 -0.13 -0.84
C ASN A 225 18.74 -0.63 -1.53
N GLY A 226 18.90 -1.45 -2.57
CA GLY A 226 17.76 -2.15 -3.17
C GLY A 226 17.34 -3.35 -2.31
N PHE A 227 16.04 -3.59 -2.16
CA PHE A 227 15.51 -4.83 -1.59
C PHE A 227 14.63 -5.59 -2.58
N VAL A 228 14.55 -6.91 -2.36
CA VAL A 228 13.52 -7.78 -2.93
C VAL A 228 12.97 -8.63 -1.79
N ALA A 229 11.68 -8.54 -1.52
CA ALA A 229 11.00 -9.27 -0.46
C ALA A 229 9.94 -10.21 -1.07
N LYS A 230 9.83 -11.43 -0.56
CA LYS A 230 8.72 -12.34 -0.86
C LYS A 230 7.79 -12.38 0.36
N ILE A 231 6.54 -11.98 0.19
CA ILE A 231 5.51 -11.97 1.23
C ILE A 231 4.43 -13.00 0.90
N SER A 232 4.05 -13.78 1.91
CA SER A 232 2.98 -14.78 1.83
C SER A 232 1.97 -14.55 2.95
N GLN A 233 0.68 -14.74 2.67
CA GLN A 233 -0.40 -14.72 3.68
C GLN A 233 -0.19 -15.74 4.81
N THR A 234 0.65 -16.75 4.60
CA THR A 234 0.93 -17.79 5.59
C THR A 234 2.08 -17.45 6.54
N GLN A 235 2.76 -16.31 6.34
CA GLN A 235 3.78 -15.87 7.28
C GLN A 235 3.13 -15.30 8.56
N PRO A 236 3.61 -15.70 9.75
CA PRO A 236 3.11 -15.13 10.99
C PRO A 236 3.47 -13.65 11.11
N PRO A 237 2.71 -12.88 11.91
CA PRO A 237 3.14 -11.55 12.33
C PRO A 237 4.42 -11.64 13.17
N CYS A 238 5.35 -10.71 12.98
CA CYS A 238 6.57 -10.61 13.79
C CYS A 238 6.36 -9.71 15.03
N ASN A 239 7.07 -10.04 16.11
CA ASN A 239 7.12 -9.21 17.32
C ASN A 239 8.07 -8.02 17.14
N SER A 240 7.95 -6.96 17.95
CA SER A 240 8.81 -5.77 17.87
C SER A 240 10.04 -5.85 18.79
N PRO A 241 11.28 -5.64 18.28
CA PRO A 241 11.68 -5.51 16.87
C PRO A 241 11.62 -6.86 16.14
N CYS A 242 11.34 -6.83 14.82
CA CYS A 242 11.18 -8.03 14.00
C CYS A 242 12.39 -8.95 14.13
N ASN A 243 12.26 -10.05 14.87
CA ASN A 243 13.31 -11.03 15.03
C ASN A 243 13.08 -12.19 14.03
N PRO A 244 13.97 -12.39 13.04
CA PRO A 244 13.83 -13.43 12.02
C PRO A 244 13.92 -14.88 12.54
N THR A 245 14.06 -15.06 13.86
CA THR A 245 14.01 -16.36 14.54
C THR A 245 12.66 -16.68 15.19
N ASP A 246 11.68 -15.78 15.10
CA ASP A 246 10.34 -16.05 15.62
C ASP A 246 9.70 -17.22 14.82
N PRO A 247 9.30 -18.31 15.49
CA PRO A 247 8.65 -19.43 14.82
C PRO A 247 7.30 -18.99 14.23
N PRO A 248 6.76 -19.71 13.21
CA PRO A 248 5.39 -19.57 12.72
C PRO A 248 4.41 -19.40 13.89
N GLY A 249 4.00 -18.16 14.13
CA GLY A 249 3.09 -17.75 15.19
C GLY A 249 1.85 -18.63 15.18
N VAL A 250 1.75 -19.46 16.22
CA VAL A 250 0.52 -20.17 16.55
C VAL A 250 -0.51 -19.10 16.86
N GLY A 251 -1.56 -19.03 16.04
CA GLY A 251 -2.56 -17.98 16.12
C GLY A 251 -3.14 -17.78 17.52
N GLY A 252 -3.32 -16.51 17.89
CA GLY A 252 -4.35 -16.03 18.81
C GLY A 252 -4.42 -16.67 20.20
N SER A 253 -3.72 -16.08 21.16
CA SER A 253 -4.35 -15.78 22.45
C SER A 253 -3.79 -14.46 22.96
N GLY A 254 -4.67 -13.48 23.21
CA GLY A 254 -4.30 -12.18 23.75
C GLY A 254 -3.60 -12.31 25.09
N GLY A 255 -2.28 -12.44 25.07
CA GLY A 255 -1.43 -12.24 26.23
C GLY A 255 -1.49 -10.76 26.61
N ALA A 256 -1.86 -10.49 27.86
CA ALA A 256 -1.81 -9.15 28.42
C ALA A 256 -0.42 -8.51 28.13
N PRO A 257 -0.36 -7.19 27.91
CA PRO A 257 0.91 -6.50 27.70
C PRO A 257 1.89 -6.87 28.82
N PRO A 258 3.19 -6.96 28.53
CA PRO A 258 4.19 -7.21 29.56
C PRO A 258 4.00 -6.16 30.67
N ALA A 259 4.02 -6.62 31.93
CA ALA A 259 3.88 -5.75 33.08
C ALA A 259 4.91 -4.61 32.98
N ASP A 260 4.47 -3.39 33.30
CA ASP A 260 5.34 -2.21 33.32
C ASP A 260 6.64 -2.53 34.07
N PRO A 261 7.80 -2.09 33.56
CA PRO A 261 9.04 -2.22 34.29
C PRO A 261 8.88 -1.58 35.68
N PRO A 262 9.50 -2.16 36.73
CA PRO A 262 9.39 -1.63 38.09
C PRO A 262 9.76 -0.15 38.09
N ALA A 263 8.92 0.66 38.73
CA ALA A 263 9.12 2.11 38.83
C ALA A 263 10.57 2.41 39.25
N LEU A 264 11.22 3.33 38.52
CA LEU A 264 12.55 3.80 38.86
C LEU A 264 12.57 4.29 40.33
N PRO A 265 13.61 3.95 41.10
CA PRO A 265 13.73 4.44 42.46
C PRO A 265 13.72 5.98 42.46
N PRO A 266 13.16 6.62 43.51
CA PRO A 266 13.09 8.07 43.58
C PRO A 266 14.50 8.66 43.49
N ALA A 267 14.63 9.74 42.72
CA ALA A 267 15.88 10.46 42.56
C ALA A 267 16.42 10.89 43.94
N PRO A 268 17.75 10.76 44.19
CA PRO A 268 18.33 11.18 45.45
C PRO A 268 18.13 12.69 45.64
N SER A 269 17.68 13.06 46.84
CA SER A 269 17.51 14.46 47.24
C SER A 269 18.84 15.21 47.12
N LEU A 270 18.86 16.30 46.36
CA LEU A 270 20.00 17.21 46.29
C LEU A 270 20.30 17.78 47.68
N PRO A 271 21.57 17.81 48.12
CA PRO A 271 21.93 18.46 49.37
C PRO A 271 21.67 19.96 49.27
N SER A 272 21.03 20.51 50.30
CA SER A 272 20.91 21.95 50.49
C SER A 272 22.31 22.56 50.58
N VAL A 273 22.63 23.45 49.63
CA VAL A 273 23.85 24.26 49.62
C VAL A 273 23.75 25.29 50.77
N PRO A 274 24.82 25.48 51.56
CA PRO A 274 24.85 26.46 52.66
C PRO A 274 24.78 27.91 52.18
#